data_AF-A0A7G7L5I5-F1
#
_entry.id   AF-A0A7G7L5I5-F1
#
_cell.length_a   1.000
_cell.length_b   1.000
_cell.length_c   1.000
_cell.angle_alpha   90.00
_cell.angle_beta   90.00
_cell.angle_gamma   90.00
#
_symmetry.space_group_name_H-M   'P 1'
#
loop_
_entity.id
_entity.type
_entity.pdbx_description
1 polymer ?
#
loop_
_entity_poly.entity_id
_entity_poly.type
_entity_poly.pdbx_seq_one_letter_code
_entity_poly.pdbx_strand_id
1 'polypeptide(L)'
;MNDVRGVVRLLNTSDGGVLCLAGVVSAEVVADFHGRHGREPVPVAAIDAGSVTALSAEGLDLVLDHLDAASLRGRDLPVRRSQVVARSLRQD
;
A
#
# COMPACT_ATOMS: atom_id res chain seq x y z
N MET A 1 -1.77 -13.91 -20.85
CA MET A 1 -0.86 -13.48 -19.77
C MET A 1 -1.54 -13.85 -18.47
N ASN A 2 -0.94 -14.74 -17.67
CA ASN A 2 -1.46 -15.03 -16.34
C ASN A 2 -1.00 -13.85 -15.48
N ASP A 3 -1.83 -12.82 -15.32
CA ASP A 3 -1.52 -11.72 -14.42
C ASP A 3 -1.23 -12.32 -13.04
N VAL A 4 -0.01 -12.11 -12.56
CA VAL A 4 0.39 -12.64 -11.25
C VAL A 4 -0.49 -11.94 -10.22
N ARG A 5 -1.38 -12.71 -9.56
CA ARG A 5 -2.28 -12.24 -8.50
C ARG A 5 -1.46 -11.41 -7.50
N GLY A 6 -1.88 -10.17 -7.28
CA GLY A 6 -1.15 -9.27 -6.40
C GLY A 6 -1.34 -9.61 -4.92
N VAL A 7 -0.57 -8.91 -4.09
CA VAL A 7 -0.58 -9.10 -2.65
C VAL A 7 -0.40 -7.76 -1.94
N VAL A 8 -1.07 -7.64 -0.79
CA VAL A 8 -0.86 -6.61 0.22
C VAL A 8 -0.52 -7.30 1.53
N ARG A 9 0.58 -6.89 2.18
CA ARG A 9 1.05 -7.49 3.43
C ARG A 9 1.64 -6.44 4.36
N LEU A 10 1.49 -6.66 5.65
CA LEU A 10 2.30 -6.03 6.67
C LEU A 10 3.49 -6.93 6.98
N LEU A 11 4.69 -6.42 6.77
CA LEU A 11 5.92 -7.07 7.19
C LEU A 11 6.35 -6.46 8.51
N ASN A 12 6.55 -7.27 9.54
CA ASN A 12 7.14 -6.80 10.78
C ASN A 12 8.65 -6.66 10.59
N THR A 13 9.15 -5.46 10.82
CA THR A 13 10.59 -5.14 10.85
C THR A 13 10.91 -4.55 12.21
N SER A 14 12.17 -4.69 12.65
CA SER A 14 12.64 -4.03 13.88
C SER A 14 12.45 -2.51 13.85
N ASP A 15 12.30 -1.93 12.66
CA ASP A 15 12.17 -0.49 12.42
C ASP A 15 10.72 0.03 12.43
N GLY A 16 9.71 -0.80 12.74
CA GLY A 16 8.32 -0.36 12.85
C GLY A 16 7.36 -0.82 11.75
N GLY A 17 7.75 -1.86 10.99
CA GLY A 17 6.88 -2.54 10.02
C GLY A 17 6.78 -1.84 8.66
N VAL A 18 6.52 -2.60 7.61
CA VAL A 18 6.43 -2.11 6.23
C VAL A 18 5.13 -2.60 5.60
N LEU A 19 4.36 -1.68 5.01
CA LEU A 19 3.24 -2.03 4.14
C LEU A 19 3.77 -2.35 2.74
N CYS A 20 3.71 -3.62 2.34
CA CYS A 20 4.20 -4.08 1.05
C CYS A 20 3.05 -4.39 0.09
N LEU A 21 3.12 -3.81 -1.11
CA LEU A 21 2.22 -4.02 -2.24
C LEU A 21 3.02 -4.54 -3.44
N ALA A 22 2.54 -5.60 -4.09
CA ALA A 22 3.20 -6.17 -5.27
C ALA A 22 2.21 -6.83 -6.23
N GLY A 23 2.55 -6.87 -7.52
CA GLY A 23 1.73 -7.44 -8.59
C GLY A 23 0.49 -6.59 -8.91
N VAL A 24 -0.60 -7.26 -9.31
CA VAL A 24 -1.90 -6.62 -9.58
C VAL A 24 -2.66 -6.42 -8.28
N VAL A 25 -2.65 -5.21 -7.75
CA VAL A 25 -3.39 -4.83 -6.54
C VAL A 25 -4.79 -4.41 -6.95
N SER A 26 -5.72 -5.37 -6.93
CA SER A 26 -7.15 -5.16 -7.19
C SER A 26 -7.94 -4.89 -5.91
N ALA A 27 -9.20 -4.47 -6.06
CA ALA A 27 -10.15 -4.32 -4.96
C ALA A 27 -10.26 -5.59 -4.10
N GLU A 28 -10.27 -6.78 -4.72
CA GLU A 28 -10.34 -8.06 -4.01
C GLU A 28 -9.10 -8.30 -3.13
N VAL A 29 -7.91 -7.96 -3.62
CA VAL A 29 -6.67 -8.09 -2.83
C VAL A 29 -6.70 -7.15 -1.61
N VAL A 30 -7.22 -5.94 -1.78
CA VAL A 30 -7.40 -4.97 -0.67
C VAL A 30 -8.47 -5.45 0.31
N ALA A 31 -9.58 -6.00 -0.18
CA ALA A 31 -10.63 -6.58 0.65
C ALA A 31 -10.11 -7.76 1.49
N ASP A 32 -9.32 -8.67 0.89
CA ASP A 32 -8.66 -9.78 1.57
C ASP A 32 -7.67 -9.30 2.65
N PHE A 33 -7.01 -8.17 2.42
CA PHE A 33 -6.14 -7.53 3.41
C PHE A 33 -6.94 -6.94 4.58
N HIS A 34 -7.97 -6.14 4.29
CA HIS A 34 -8.83 -5.55 5.31
C HIS A 34 -9.60 -6.59 6.13
N GLY A 35 -10.00 -7.71 5.52
CA GLY A 35 -10.63 -8.82 6.23
C GLY A 35 -9.72 -9.45 7.29
N ARG A 36 -8.39 -9.36 7.12
CA ARG A 36 -7.40 -9.91 8.06
C ARG A 36 -6.87 -8.89 9.07
N HIS A 37 -6.77 -7.62 8.69
CA HIS A 37 -6.10 -6.59 9.47
C HIS A 37 -6.99 -5.44 9.93
N GLY A 38 -8.26 -5.42 9.52
CA GLY A 38 -9.13 -4.26 9.69
C GLY A 38 -8.87 -3.18 8.63
N ARG A 39 -9.67 -2.12 8.66
CA ARG A 39 -9.55 -0.97 7.75
C ARG A 39 -8.73 0.19 8.32
N GLU A 40 -8.59 0.25 9.65
CA GLU A 40 -7.84 1.31 10.30
C GLU A 40 -6.35 1.20 9.94
N PRO A 41 -5.71 2.26 9.41
CA PRO A 41 -4.30 2.24 9.07
C PRO A 41 -3.45 1.96 10.31
N VAL A 42 -2.72 0.84 10.27
CA VAL A 42 -1.75 0.54 11.31
C VAL A 42 -0.50 1.40 11.11
N PRO A 43 0.15 1.87 12.19
CA PRO A 43 1.43 2.57 12.06
C PRO A 43 2.46 1.67 11.38
N VAL A 44 3.07 2.19 10.31
CA VAL A 44 4.18 1.57 9.59
C VAL A 44 5.32 2.56 9.44
N ALA A 45 6.54 2.05 9.28
CA ALA A 45 7.74 2.85 9.06
C ALA A 45 8.00 3.17 7.57
N ALA A 46 7.45 2.37 6.65
CA ALA A 46 7.57 2.60 5.21
C ALA A 46 6.45 1.91 4.42
N ILE A 47 6.28 2.33 3.16
CA ILE A 47 5.48 1.66 2.14
C ILE A 47 6.40 1.19 1.01
N ASP A 48 6.39 -0.11 0.69
CA ASP A 48 7.00 -0.63 -0.54
C ASP A 48 5.92 -1.03 -1.55
N ALA A 49 5.75 -0.19 -2.56
CA ALA A 49 4.91 -0.44 -3.72
C ALA A 49 5.74 -0.49 -5.02
N GLY A 50 7.04 -0.76 -4.91
CA GLY A 50 7.98 -0.80 -6.03
C GLY A 50 7.71 -1.92 -7.04
N SER A 51 7.03 -2.97 -6.61
CA SER A 51 6.73 -4.15 -7.42
C SER A 51 5.26 -4.21 -7.90
N VAL A 52 4.50 -3.13 -7.75
CA VAL A 52 3.12 -3.03 -8.23
C VAL A 52 3.11 -2.87 -9.76
N THR A 53 2.37 -3.74 -10.44
CA THR A 53 2.22 -3.74 -11.90
C THR A 53 0.88 -3.19 -12.37
N ALA A 54 -0.16 -3.22 -11.52
CA ALA A 54 -1.44 -2.55 -11.71
C ALA A 54 -2.04 -2.20 -10.35
N LEU A 55 -2.75 -1.08 -10.25
CA LEU A 55 -3.31 -0.54 -9.01
C LEU A 55 -4.76 -0.12 -9.24
N SER A 56 -5.70 -0.67 -8.45
CA SER A 56 -7.10 -0.20 -8.43
C SER A 56 -7.25 1.08 -7.60
N ALA A 57 -8.43 1.69 -7.65
CA ALA A 57 -8.75 2.86 -6.83
C ALA A 57 -8.62 2.53 -5.33
N GLU A 58 -9.13 1.38 -4.89
CA GLU A 58 -9.04 0.94 -3.49
C GLU A 58 -7.60 0.68 -3.06
N GLY A 59 -6.74 0.25 -3.99
CA GLY A 59 -5.31 0.10 -3.72
C GLY A 59 -4.60 1.45 -3.57
N LEU A 60 -5.05 2.48 -4.31
CA LEU A 60 -4.58 3.85 -4.14
C LEU A 60 -5.06 4.43 -2.81
N ASP A 61 -6.35 4.31 -2.50
CA ASP A 61 -6.95 4.75 -1.24
C ASP A 61 -6.20 4.15 -0.04
N LEU A 62 -5.91 2.85 -0.07
CA LEU A 62 -5.12 2.19 0.96
C LEU A 62 -3.76 2.87 1.20
N VAL A 63 -3.07 3.28 0.13
CA VAL A 63 -1.77 3.97 0.24
C VAL A 63 -1.95 5.38 0.81
N LEU A 64 -2.96 6.12 0.33
CA LEU A 64 -3.27 7.47 0.79
C LEU A 64 -3.66 7.48 2.27
N ASP A 65 -4.52 6.55 2.71
CA ASP A 65 -4.93 6.42 4.11
C ASP A 65 -3.73 6.24 5.06
N HIS A 66 -2.72 5.46 4.65
CA HIS A 66 -1.50 5.29 5.46
C HIS A 66 -0.61 6.54 5.45
N LEU A 67 -0.54 7.27 4.32
CA LEU A 67 0.18 8.54 4.24
C LEU A 67 -0.47 9.62 5.10
N ASP A 68 -1.79 9.74 5.04
CA ASP A 68 -2.56 10.68 5.84
C ASP A 68 -2.46 10.33 7.34
N ALA A 69 -2.58 9.05 7.69
CA ALA A 69 -2.42 8.60 9.07
C ALA A 69 -1.01 8.85 9.64
N ALA A 70 0.03 8.84 8.80
CA ALA A 70 1.39 9.21 9.19
C ALA A 70 1.55 10.73 9.32
N SER A 71 1.02 11.49 8.36
CA SER A 71 1.01 12.95 8.35
C SER A 71 0.31 13.53 9.58
N LEU A 72 -0.86 13.00 9.94
CA LEU A 72 -1.61 13.38 11.15
C LEU A 72 -0.82 13.11 12.45
N ARG A 73 0.17 12.20 12.41
CA ARG A 73 1.09 11.90 13.51
C ARG A 73 2.41 12.67 13.43
N GLY A 74 2.55 13.58 12.47
CA GLY A 74 3.78 14.35 12.24
C GLY A 74 4.95 13.48 11.77
N ARG A 75 4.67 12.38 11.07
CA ARG A 75 5.68 11.47 10.52
C ARG A 75 5.73 11.60 9.01
N ASP A 76 6.94 11.69 8.46
CA ASP A 76 7.16 11.44 7.04
C ASP A 76 7.23 9.92 6.82
N LEU A 77 6.51 9.44 5.82
CA LEU A 77 6.40 8.01 5.52
C LEU A 77 7.07 7.72 4.17
N PRO A 78 8.30 7.18 4.17
CA PRO A 78 9.00 6.82 2.94
C PRO A 78 8.19 5.86 2.08
N VAL A 79 8.06 6.18 0.79
CA VAL A 79 7.36 5.33 -0.19
C VAL A 79 8.29 4.95 -1.32
N ARG A 80 8.56 3.65 -1.48
CA ARG A 80 9.13 3.11 -2.71
C ARG A 80 8.01 2.86 -3.72
N ARG A 81 8.10 3.46 -4.92
CA ARG A 81 7.00 3.49 -5.90
C ARG A 81 7.42 2.84 -7.21
N SER A 82 6.55 2.02 -7.79
CA SER A 82 6.62 1.68 -9.21
C SER A 82 6.14 2.86 -10.06
N GLN A 83 6.35 2.82 -11.38
CA GLN A 83 5.84 3.87 -12.28
C GLN A 83 4.31 3.98 -12.26
N VAL A 84 3.60 2.86 -12.08
CA VAL A 84 2.14 2.82 -12.00
C VAL A 84 1.68 3.59 -10.75
N VAL A 85 2.25 3.27 -9.59
CA VAL A 85 1.95 3.93 -8.32
C VAL A 85 2.30 5.42 -8.38
N ALA A 86 3.47 5.76 -8.93
CA ALA A 86 3.89 7.15 -9.07
C ALA A 86 2.98 7.96 -10.02
N ARG A 87 2.34 7.34 -11.01
CA ARG A 87 1.34 7.99 -11.86
C ARG A 87 0.04 8.22 -11.09
N SER A 88 -0.48 7.19 -10.42
CA SER A 88 -1.73 7.28 -9.66
C SER A 88 -1.68 8.36 -8.58
N LEU A 89 -0.59 8.45 -7.82
CA LEU A 89 -0.39 9.47 -6.77
C LEU A 89 -0.25 10.92 -7.28
N ARG A 90 -0.18 11.15 -8.60
CA ARG A 90 -0.19 12.51 -9.18
C ARG A 90 -1.56 12.93 -9.70
N GLN A 91 -2.52 12.00 -9.74
CA GLN A 91 -3.86 12.23 -10.29
C GLN A 91 -4.93 12.41 -9.20
N ASP A 92 -4.53 12.22 -7.95
CA ASP A 92 -5.26 12.64 -6.75
C ASP A 92 -4.84 14.07 -6.38
#